data_AF-A0A291DUH2-F1
#
_entry.id   AF-A0A291DUH2-F1
#
_cell.length_a   1.000
_cell.length_b   1.000
_cell.length_c   1.000
_cell.angle_alpha   90.00
_cell.angle_beta   90.00
_cell.angle_gamma   90.00
#
_symmetry.space_group_name_H-M   'P 1'
#
loop_
_entity.id
_entity.type
_entity.pdbx_description
1 polymer ?
#
loop_
_entity_poly.entity_id
_entity_poly.type
_entity_poly.pdbx_seq_one_letter_code
_entity_poly.pdbx_strand_id
1 'polypeptide(L)'
;MNGSYSGSGSALLDANGKLKEFVAVEVQTIDTTGNYRNGREGLLSPERTNPTTTVGMNWENVNKRILPQLIYKGQVLQREALCRKGLFLVCPYPVYTRIMGRLGGASGLIRYALQPASITFLAYEHDTNTIDGSTVPLKGLPPHSTTVYKVQEAFNNVTLPDENVYRTAIDIALNNDRGKS
;
A
#
# COMPACT_ATOMS: atom_id res chain seq x y z
N MET A 1 3.36 -15.45 21.34
CA MET A 1 4.49 -14.65 20.86
C MET A 1 3.99 -13.24 20.61
N ASN A 2 4.36 -12.28 21.45
CA ASN A 2 4.01 -10.88 21.25
C ASN A 2 5.06 -10.27 20.32
N GLY A 3 4.67 -10.02 19.06
CA GLY A 3 5.50 -9.26 18.13
C GLY A 3 5.68 -7.83 18.64
N SER A 4 6.91 -7.36 18.69
CA SER A 4 7.21 -5.95 18.93
C SER A 4 6.89 -5.17 17.64
N TYR A 5 6.04 -4.15 17.71
CA TYR A 5 5.67 -3.32 16.55
C TYR A 5 6.25 -1.92 16.72
N SER A 6 6.92 -1.42 15.68
CA SER A 6 7.23 0.00 15.51
C SER A 6 6.18 0.63 14.59
N GLY A 7 5.78 1.86 14.91
CA GLY A 7 4.86 2.66 14.11
C GLY A 7 5.29 4.13 14.20
N SER A 8 5.10 4.88 13.12
CA SER A 8 5.21 6.34 13.18
C SER A 8 3.87 6.90 13.70
N GLY A 9 3.88 8.03 14.40
CA GLY A 9 2.63 8.53 15.00
C GLY A 9 2.75 9.93 15.57
N SER A 10 1.63 10.58 15.79
CA SER A 10 1.53 11.88 16.45
C SER A 10 0.79 11.75 17.78
N ALA A 11 1.34 12.34 18.83
CA ALA A 11 0.79 12.30 20.19
C ALA A 11 0.39 13.70 20.63
N LEU A 12 -0.82 13.83 21.16
CA LEU A 12 -1.30 15.02 21.86
C LEU A 12 -1.06 14.84 23.36
N LEU A 13 -0.27 15.72 23.95
CA LEU A 13 0.00 15.75 25.39
C LEU A 13 -0.84 16.84 26.06
N ASP A 14 -1.17 16.63 27.33
CA ASP A 14 -1.71 17.68 28.19
C ASP A 14 -0.60 18.57 28.77
N ALA A 15 -0.99 19.56 29.57
CA ALA A 15 -0.08 20.52 30.20
C ALA A 15 0.95 19.86 31.15
N ASN A 16 0.71 18.62 31.59
CA ASN A 16 1.59 17.86 32.47
C ASN A 16 2.43 16.82 31.71
N GLY A 17 2.36 16.81 30.37
CA GLY A 17 3.05 15.83 29.53
C GLY A 17 2.38 14.46 29.47
N LYS A 18 1.14 14.31 29.96
CA LYS A 18 0.40 13.04 29.88
C LYS A 18 -0.28 12.90 28.52
N LEU A 19 -0.24 11.69 27.96
CA LEU A 19 -0.89 11.38 26.68
C LEU A 19 -2.41 11.52 26.78
N LYS A 20 -2.96 12.41 25.94
CA LYS A 20 -4.40 12.68 25.84
C LYS A 20 -5.05 12.01 24.64
N GLU A 21 -4.34 11.97 23.51
CA GLU A 21 -4.79 11.35 22.27
C GLU A 21 -3.57 10.99 21.44
N PHE A 22 -3.66 9.97 20.61
CA PHE A 22 -2.66 9.74 19.57
C PHE A 22 -3.32 9.32 18.25
N VAL A 23 -2.53 9.45 17.20
CA VAL A 23 -2.86 8.99 15.86
C VAL A 23 -1.72 8.12 15.37
N ALA A 24 -2.07 6.94 14.87
CA ALA A 24 -1.11 6.05 14.23
C ALA A 24 -0.93 6.43 12.76
N VAL A 25 0.31 6.51 12.31
CA VAL A 25 0.70 6.82 10.94
C VAL A 25 1.60 5.71 10.42
N GLU A 26 1.13 5.01 9.40
CA GLU A 26 1.95 4.07 8.65
C GLU A 26 2.45 4.75 7.38
N VAL A 27 3.77 4.80 7.22
CA VAL A 27 4.39 5.29 5.97
C VAL A 27 4.85 4.08 5.19
N GLN A 28 4.32 3.91 3.97
CA GLN A 28 4.71 2.82 3.10
C GLN A 28 5.25 3.34 1.77
N THR A 29 6.49 2.96 1.47
CA THR A 29 7.11 3.10 0.15
C THR A 29 7.12 1.74 -0.56
N ILE A 30 7.75 1.68 -1.73
CA ILE A 30 7.84 0.47 -2.54
C ILE A 30 9.25 -0.09 -2.55
N ASP A 31 9.35 -1.39 -2.30
CA ASP A 31 10.57 -2.15 -2.53
C ASP A 31 10.75 -2.39 -4.03
N THR A 32 11.99 -2.39 -4.47
CA THR A 32 12.34 -2.78 -5.83
C THR A 32 12.61 -4.29 -5.93
N THR A 33 12.38 -4.89 -7.10
CA THR A 33 12.85 -6.25 -7.43
C THR A 33 14.26 -6.20 -8.03
N GLY A 34 15.07 -7.21 -7.76
CA GLY A 34 16.43 -7.29 -8.32
C GLY A 34 17.45 -6.40 -7.59
N ASN A 35 18.51 -6.01 -8.31
CA ASN A 35 19.67 -5.31 -7.74
C ASN A 35 19.97 -4.02 -8.50
N TYR A 36 20.01 -2.89 -7.80
CA TYR A 36 20.33 -1.57 -8.36
C TYR A 36 21.84 -1.24 -8.32
N ARG A 37 22.69 -2.17 -7.87
CA ARG A 37 24.14 -1.97 -7.71
C ARG A 37 24.81 -1.48 -8.99
N ASN A 38 24.48 -2.04 -10.15
CA ASN A 38 25.07 -1.60 -11.42
C ASN A 38 24.73 -0.15 -11.76
N GLY A 39 23.50 0.30 -11.46
CA GLY A 39 23.10 1.70 -11.64
C GLY A 39 23.88 2.62 -10.70
N ARG A 40 24.08 2.21 -9.45
CA ARG A 40 24.89 2.96 -8.48
C ARG A 40 26.36 3.03 -8.90
N GLU A 41 26.95 1.91 -9.35
CA GLU A 41 28.34 1.86 -9.79
C GLU A 41 28.57 2.72 -11.04
N GLY A 42 27.63 2.72 -11.99
CA GLY A 42 27.69 3.61 -13.16
C GLY A 42 27.66 5.10 -12.77
N LEU A 43 26.79 5.49 -11.84
CA LEU A 43 26.70 6.88 -11.38
C LEU A 43 27.93 7.33 -10.58
N LEU A 44 28.63 6.39 -9.94
CA LEU A 44 29.88 6.65 -9.21
C LEU A 44 31.11 6.58 -10.11
N SER A 45 30.98 6.11 -11.35
CA SER A 45 32.07 6.12 -12.31
C SER A 45 32.40 7.56 -12.74
N PRO A 46 33.64 7.85 -13.17
CA PRO A 46 34.00 9.17 -13.69
C PRO A 46 33.09 9.64 -14.84
N GLU A 47 32.61 8.70 -15.65
CA GLU A 47 31.73 8.93 -16.79
C GLU A 47 30.26 9.12 -16.38
N ARG A 48 29.90 8.87 -15.11
CA ARG A 48 28.54 8.98 -14.55
C ARG A 48 27.47 8.33 -15.41
N THR A 49 27.73 7.10 -15.83
CA THR A 49 26.80 6.36 -16.69
C THR A 49 25.54 5.96 -15.91
N ASN A 50 24.39 5.94 -16.59
CA ASN A 50 23.13 5.44 -16.03
C ASN A 50 22.71 4.16 -16.78
N PRO A 51 23.37 3.02 -16.53
CA PRO A 51 23.07 1.78 -17.24
C PRO A 51 21.67 1.30 -16.90
N THR A 52 20.94 0.81 -17.90
CA THR A 52 19.59 0.28 -17.72
C THR A 52 19.59 -0.86 -16.72
N THR A 53 18.94 -0.66 -15.58
CA THR A 53 18.76 -1.71 -14.58
C THR A 53 17.48 -2.49 -14.87
N THR A 54 17.50 -3.81 -14.76
CA THR A 54 16.29 -4.68 -14.84
C THR A 54 15.40 -4.61 -13.59
N VAL A 55 15.60 -3.57 -12.78
CA VAL A 55 14.95 -3.37 -11.49
C VAL A 55 13.48 -3.04 -11.72
N GLY A 56 12.61 -3.92 -11.28
CA GLY A 56 11.17 -3.71 -11.27
C GLY A 56 10.69 -3.19 -9.91
N MET A 57 9.40 -2.91 -9.83
CA MET A 57 8.72 -2.58 -8.58
C MET A 57 8.14 -3.87 -7.98
N ASN A 58 8.38 -4.17 -6.70
CA ASN A 58 7.92 -5.39 -6.04
C ASN A 58 6.45 -5.30 -5.61
N TRP A 59 5.56 -5.17 -6.59
CA TRP A 59 4.13 -5.01 -6.38
C TRP A 59 3.48 -6.18 -5.66
N GLU A 60 3.99 -7.40 -5.88
CA GLU A 60 3.43 -8.59 -5.26
C GLU A 60 3.68 -8.62 -3.75
N ASN A 61 4.87 -8.22 -3.30
CA ASN A 61 5.19 -8.11 -1.88
C ASN A 61 4.40 -7.00 -1.20
N VAL A 62 4.27 -5.83 -1.86
CA VAL A 62 3.46 -4.70 -1.36
C VAL A 62 2.02 -5.16 -1.13
N ASN A 63 1.41 -5.82 -2.12
CA ASN A 63 0.03 -6.29 -2.01
C ASN A 63 -0.16 -7.39 -0.95
N LYS A 64 0.77 -8.35 -0.85
CA LYS A 64 0.68 -9.47 0.10
C LYS A 64 0.83 -9.03 1.56
N ARG A 65 1.56 -7.94 1.83
CA ARG A 65 1.90 -7.53 3.21
C ARG A 65 1.13 -6.31 3.69
N ILE A 66 0.90 -5.31 2.83
CA ILE A 66 0.38 -4.02 3.30
C ILE A 66 -1.05 -4.13 3.81
N LEU A 67 -1.94 -4.80 3.06
CA LEU A 67 -3.36 -4.89 3.41
C LEU A 67 -3.58 -5.69 4.70
N PRO A 68 -3.00 -6.89 4.89
CA PRO A 68 -3.06 -7.59 6.16
C PRO A 68 -2.52 -6.77 7.34
N GLN A 69 -1.42 -6.04 7.16
CA GLN A 69 -0.85 -5.19 8.21
C GLN A 69 -1.77 -4.02 8.57
N LEU A 70 -2.37 -3.36 7.58
CA LEU A 70 -3.31 -2.26 7.80
C LEU A 70 -4.58 -2.73 8.51
N ILE A 71 -5.14 -3.87 8.10
CA ILE A 71 -6.31 -4.47 8.75
C ILE A 71 -5.98 -4.81 10.21
N TYR A 72 -4.87 -5.52 10.44
CA TYR A 72 -4.45 -5.90 11.79
C TYR A 72 -4.19 -4.68 12.69
N LYS A 73 -3.38 -3.72 12.23
CA LYS A 73 -3.09 -2.48 12.98
C LYS A 73 -4.38 -1.70 13.24
N GLY A 74 -5.28 -1.60 12.26
CA GLY A 74 -6.57 -0.95 12.42
C GLY A 74 -7.44 -1.60 13.50
N GLN A 75 -7.49 -2.94 13.55
CA GLN A 75 -8.21 -3.68 14.60
C GLN A 75 -7.57 -3.52 15.98
N VAL A 76 -6.24 -3.48 16.07
CA VAL A 76 -5.54 -3.22 17.33
C VAL A 76 -5.86 -1.80 17.83
N LEU A 77 -5.73 -0.80 16.96
CA LEU A 77 -5.98 0.62 17.28
C LEU A 77 -7.43 0.91 17.62
N GLN A 78 -8.38 0.13 17.12
CA GLN A 78 -9.78 0.21 17.53
C GLN A 78 -9.99 -0.05 19.03
N ARG A 79 -9.11 -0.85 19.65
CA ARG A 79 -9.17 -1.20 21.07
C ARG A 79 -8.47 -0.17 21.97
N GLU A 80 -7.74 0.77 21.37
CA GLU A 80 -7.00 1.80 22.08
C GLU A 80 -7.91 3.00 22.42
N ALA A 81 -8.15 3.24 23.71
CA ALA A 81 -9.05 4.29 24.18
C ALA A 81 -8.61 5.71 23.73
N LEU A 82 -7.31 5.91 23.51
CA LEU A 82 -6.73 7.20 23.12
C LEU A 82 -6.54 7.35 21.60
N CYS A 83 -6.82 6.31 20.80
CA CYS A 83 -6.72 6.35 19.33
C CYS A 83 -8.08 6.65 18.70
N ARG A 84 -8.47 7.93 18.69
CA ARG A 84 -9.86 8.33 18.34
C ARG A 84 -10.09 8.54 16.84
N LYS A 85 -9.03 8.63 16.04
CA LYS A 85 -9.08 8.97 14.60
C LYS A 85 -8.66 7.83 13.69
N GLY A 86 -8.40 6.65 14.24
CA GLY A 86 -7.97 5.48 13.48
C GLY A 86 -6.52 5.56 12.97
N LEU A 87 -6.28 4.86 11.87
CA LEU A 87 -4.98 4.68 11.24
C LEU A 87 -4.84 5.55 9.99
N PHE A 88 -3.69 6.17 9.79
CA PHE A 88 -3.37 6.92 8.57
C PHE A 88 -2.29 6.18 7.79
N LEU A 89 -2.55 5.85 6.53
CA LEU A 89 -1.55 5.34 5.61
C LEU A 89 -1.07 6.47 4.70
N VAL A 90 0.22 6.78 4.74
CA VAL A 90 0.89 7.71 3.83
C VAL A 90 1.68 6.91 2.80
N CYS A 91 1.37 7.06 1.51
CA CYS A 91 2.04 6.31 0.45
C CYS A 91 2.11 7.06 -0.89
N PRO A 92 3.05 6.73 -1.78
CA PRO A 92 3.06 7.25 -3.14
C PRO A 92 1.78 6.89 -3.90
N TYR A 93 1.34 7.76 -4.82
CA TYR A 93 0.16 7.54 -5.65
C TYR A 93 0.15 6.19 -6.41
N PRO A 94 1.27 5.69 -6.98
CA PRO A 94 1.32 4.35 -7.57
C PRO A 94 1.01 3.22 -6.58
N VAL A 95 1.37 3.36 -5.31
CA VAL A 95 1.04 2.38 -4.26
C VAL A 95 -0.45 2.48 -3.90
N TYR A 96 -0.96 3.70 -3.73
CA TYR A 96 -2.37 3.97 -3.47
C TYR A 96 -3.29 3.37 -4.54
N THR A 97 -3.01 3.62 -5.82
CA THR A 97 -3.81 3.13 -6.95
C THR A 97 -3.89 1.60 -6.98
N ARG A 98 -2.79 0.92 -6.65
CA ARG A 98 -2.74 -0.55 -6.56
C ARG A 98 -3.57 -1.08 -5.40
N ILE A 99 -3.46 -0.46 -4.22
CA ILE A 99 -4.25 -0.81 -3.05
C ILE A 99 -5.74 -0.64 -3.38
N MET A 100 -6.12 0.51 -3.93
CA MET A 100 -7.51 0.77 -4.31
C MET A 100 -8.00 -0.22 -5.36
N GLY A 101 -7.19 -0.54 -6.37
CA GLY A 101 -7.53 -1.57 -7.36
C GLY A 101 -7.75 -2.96 -6.75
N ARG A 102 -7.01 -3.31 -5.71
CA ARG A 102 -7.23 -4.57 -4.96
C ARG A 102 -8.47 -4.57 -4.10
N LEU A 103 -8.91 -3.39 -3.64
CA LEU A 103 -10.12 -3.24 -2.83
C LEU A 103 -11.38 -3.00 -3.69
N GLY A 104 -11.36 -3.36 -4.97
CA GLY A 104 -12.51 -3.21 -5.87
C GLY A 104 -12.70 -1.79 -6.44
N GLY A 105 -11.67 -0.93 -6.33
CA GLY A 105 -11.69 0.45 -6.80
C GLY A 105 -12.08 1.46 -5.72
N ALA A 106 -11.63 2.70 -5.88
CA ALA A 106 -11.89 3.77 -4.90
C ALA A 106 -13.38 4.14 -4.77
N SER A 107 -14.20 3.83 -5.77
CA SER A 107 -15.67 3.97 -5.72
C SER A 107 -16.36 2.85 -4.93
N GLY A 108 -15.71 1.68 -4.79
CA GLY A 108 -16.21 0.55 -4.00
C GLY A 108 -16.05 0.74 -2.50
N LEU A 109 -15.18 1.66 -2.07
CA LEU A 109 -14.98 2.01 -0.67
C LEU A 109 -15.77 3.27 -0.33
N ILE A 110 -16.86 3.07 0.41
CA ILE A 110 -17.67 4.16 0.95
C ILE A 110 -16.80 5.01 1.88
N ARG A 111 -16.91 6.33 1.73
CA ARG A 111 -16.21 7.30 2.57
C ARG A 111 -16.85 7.39 3.94
N TYR A 112 -16.04 7.29 4.99
CA TYR A 112 -16.46 7.48 6.37
C TYR A 112 -15.65 8.60 7.02
N ALA A 113 -16.28 9.30 7.97
CA ALA A 113 -15.60 10.27 8.83
C ALA A 113 -14.51 9.60 9.67
N LEU A 114 -13.58 10.40 10.19
CA LEU A 114 -12.57 9.92 11.13
C LEU A 114 -13.25 9.36 12.38
N GLN A 115 -12.93 8.12 12.70
CA GLN A 115 -13.48 7.40 13.85
C GLN A 115 -12.51 6.31 14.30
N PRO A 116 -12.66 5.77 15.52
CA PRO A 116 -12.01 4.52 15.88
C PRO A 116 -12.28 3.45 14.81
N ALA A 117 -11.29 2.63 14.47
CA ALA A 117 -11.37 1.66 13.38
C ALA A 117 -11.57 2.24 11.97
N SER A 118 -11.19 3.51 11.73
CA SER A 118 -11.04 4.03 10.37
C SER A 118 -9.61 3.88 9.85
N ILE A 119 -9.48 3.77 8.52
CA ILE A 119 -8.22 3.84 7.78
C ILE A 119 -8.33 5.03 6.83
N THR A 120 -7.43 5.99 6.97
CA THR A 120 -7.31 7.16 6.10
C THR A 120 -6.10 7.02 5.19
N PHE A 121 -6.34 6.98 3.89
CA PHE A 121 -5.32 6.92 2.85
C PHE A 121 -4.92 8.35 2.44
N LEU A 122 -3.64 8.65 2.61
CA LEU A 122 -2.96 9.88 2.23
C LEU A 122 -1.96 9.56 1.11
N ALA A 123 -2.42 9.73 -0.14
CA ALA A 123 -1.57 9.54 -1.31
C ALA A 123 -0.80 10.81 -1.64
N TYR A 124 0.43 10.68 -2.12
CA TYR A 124 1.22 11.80 -2.62
C TYR A 124 1.86 11.52 -3.98
N GLU A 125 2.09 12.59 -4.73
CA GLU A 125 2.90 12.62 -5.94
C GLU A 125 4.11 13.53 -5.71
N HIS A 126 5.15 13.34 -6.53
CA HIS A 126 6.25 14.29 -6.61
C HIS A 126 5.92 15.34 -7.66
N ASP A 127 6.28 16.60 -7.40
CA ASP A 127 6.19 17.63 -8.43
C ASP A 127 7.05 17.26 -9.65
N THR A 128 6.51 17.49 -10.84
CA THR A 128 7.21 17.24 -12.12
C THR A 128 8.16 18.36 -12.46
N ASN A 129 7.99 19.55 -11.88
CA ASN A 129 8.89 20.68 -12.05
C ASN A 129 10.07 20.57 -11.10
N THR A 130 11.05 19.75 -11.48
CA THR A 130 12.25 19.50 -10.69
C THR A 130 13.36 20.49 -11.07
N ILE A 131 14.02 21.03 -10.06
CA ILE A 131 15.25 21.81 -10.22
C ILE A 131 16.40 20.91 -9.78
N ASP A 132 17.42 20.77 -10.62
CA ASP A 132 18.57 19.92 -10.30
C ASP A 132 19.24 20.37 -8.99
N GLY A 133 19.67 19.42 -8.18
CA GLY A 133 20.22 19.65 -6.85
C GLY A 133 19.21 20.07 -5.76
N SER A 134 17.92 20.18 -6.07
CA SER A 134 16.87 20.54 -5.10
C SER A 134 15.98 19.36 -4.73
N THR A 135 15.46 19.35 -3.50
CA THR A 135 14.47 18.35 -3.08
C THR A 135 13.15 18.61 -3.81
N VAL A 136 12.54 17.55 -4.34
CA VAL A 136 11.25 17.65 -5.03
C VAL A 136 10.11 17.73 -4.01
N PRO A 137 9.26 18.77 -4.07
CA PRO A 137 8.11 18.88 -3.18
C PRO A 137 7.11 17.72 -3.35
N LEU A 138 6.48 17.33 -2.25
CA LEU A 138 5.38 16.37 -2.25
C LEU A 138 4.04 17.09 -2.43
N LYS A 139 3.23 16.61 -3.38
CA LYS A 139 1.86 17.06 -3.60
C LYS A 139 0.90 16.00 -3.08
N GLY A 140 0.18 16.32 -2.02
CA GLY A 140 -0.85 15.45 -1.46
C GLY A 140 -2.10 15.40 -2.35
N LEU A 141 -2.67 14.21 -2.52
CA LEU A 141 -3.99 14.02 -3.09
C LEU A 141 -5.07 14.14 -2.00
N PRO A 142 -6.34 14.39 -2.38
CA PRO A 142 -7.44 14.39 -1.42
C PRO A 142 -7.49 13.08 -0.62
N PRO A 143 -7.62 13.16 0.72
CA PRO A 143 -7.68 11.97 1.56
C PRO A 143 -8.88 11.10 1.22
N HIS A 144 -8.70 9.79 1.31
CA HIS A 144 -9.78 8.82 1.26
C HIS A 144 -9.84 8.08 2.59
N SER A 145 -10.93 8.21 3.33
CA SER A 145 -11.12 7.57 4.64
C SER A 145 -12.25 6.56 4.56
N THR A 146 -12.03 5.36 5.09
CA THR A 146 -13.03 4.30 5.20
C THR A 146 -12.85 3.50 6.49
N THR A 147 -13.63 2.44 6.73
CA THR A 147 -13.50 1.61 7.93
C THR A 147 -12.60 0.40 7.69
N VAL A 148 -11.94 -0.06 8.75
CA VAL A 148 -11.17 -1.32 8.75
C VAL A 148 -12.02 -2.48 8.27
N TYR A 149 -13.30 -2.53 8.67
CA TYR A 149 -14.25 -3.55 8.25
C TYR A 149 -14.51 -3.53 6.75
N LYS A 150 -14.65 -2.35 6.13
CA LYS A 150 -14.86 -2.24 4.67
C LYS A 150 -13.61 -2.63 3.89
N VAL A 151 -12.43 -2.26 4.39
CA VAL A 151 -11.16 -2.74 3.81
C VAL A 151 -11.06 -4.26 3.91
N GLN A 152 -11.42 -4.85 5.06
CA GLN A 152 -11.41 -6.30 5.25
C GLN A 152 -12.43 -7.02 4.36
N GLU A 153 -13.65 -6.51 4.25
CA GLU A 153 -14.69 -7.04 3.36
C GLU A 153 -14.21 -7.00 1.90
N ALA A 154 -13.72 -5.86 1.43
CA ALA A 154 -13.21 -5.70 0.07
C ALA A 154 -11.98 -6.58 -0.20
N PHE A 155 -11.11 -6.78 0.79
CA PHE A 155 -9.95 -7.66 0.67
C PHE A 155 -10.33 -9.14 0.62
N ASN A 156 -11.38 -9.55 1.35
CA ASN A 156 -11.84 -10.92 1.42
C ASN A 156 -12.82 -11.30 0.30
N ASN A 157 -13.45 -10.33 -0.37
CA ASN A 157 -14.31 -10.56 -1.52
C ASN A 157 -13.48 -11.04 -2.71
N VAL A 158 -13.13 -12.33 -2.67
CA VAL A 158 -12.57 -13.07 -3.80
C VAL A 158 -13.67 -13.16 -4.85
N THR A 159 -13.47 -12.50 -5.98
CA THR A 159 -14.26 -12.81 -7.18
C THR A 159 -13.92 -14.25 -7.56
N LEU A 160 -14.84 -15.18 -7.27
CA LEU A 160 -14.69 -16.55 -7.73
C LEU A 160 -14.72 -16.54 -9.26
N PRO A 161 -13.79 -17.22 -9.93
CA PRO A 161 -13.86 -17.37 -11.36
C PRO A 161 -15.11 -18.19 -11.73
N ASP A 162 -15.53 -18.13 -12.99
CA ASP A 162 -16.75 -18.79 -13.46
C ASP A 162 -16.80 -20.29 -13.07
N GLU A 163 -18.00 -20.85 -12.99
CA GLU A 163 -18.12 -22.28 -12.76
C GLU A 163 -17.33 -23.05 -13.85
N ASN A 164 -16.63 -24.12 -13.45
CA ASN A 164 -15.92 -25.01 -14.37
C ASN A 164 -14.67 -24.42 -15.07
N VAL A 165 -14.07 -23.30 -14.61
CA VAL A 165 -12.84 -22.75 -15.23
C VAL A 165 -11.72 -23.79 -15.40
N TYR A 166 -11.53 -24.67 -14.41
CA TYR A 166 -10.57 -25.77 -14.50
C TYR A 166 -10.92 -26.78 -15.60
N ARG A 167 -12.18 -27.19 -15.70
CA ARG A 167 -12.65 -28.11 -16.73
C ARG A 167 -12.47 -27.50 -18.13
N THR A 168 -12.86 -26.24 -18.32
CA THR A 168 -12.69 -25.52 -19.59
C THR A 168 -11.22 -25.43 -19.99
N ALA A 169 -10.32 -25.14 -19.05
CA ALA A 169 -8.88 -25.12 -19.31
C ALA A 169 -8.34 -26.50 -19.71
N ILE A 170 -8.80 -27.57 -19.06
CA ILE A 170 -8.46 -28.96 -19.38
C ILE A 170 -8.98 -29.34 -20.77
N ASP A 171 -10.24 -29.02 -21.09
CA ASP A 171 -10.85 -29.32 -22.40
C ASP A 171 -10.13 -28.59 -23.55
N ILE A 172 -9.71 -27.34 -23.34
CA ILE A 172 -8.89 -26.60 -24.31
C ILE A 172 -7.53 -27.26 -24.51
N ALA A 173 -6.84 -27.65 -23.43
CA ALA A 173 -5.53 -28.30 -23.51
C ALA A 173 -5.62 -29.65 -24.25
N LEU A 174 -6.62 -30.47 -23.92
CA LEU A 174 -6.84 -31.79 -24.54
C LEU A 174 -7.29 -31.71 -26.00
N ASN A 175 -7.92 -30.61 -26.44
CA ASN A 175 -8.32 -30.41 -27.82
C ASN A 175 -7.21 -29.77 -28.67
N ASN A 176 -6.34 -28.94 -28.09
CA ASN A 176 -5.17 -28.39 -28.79
C ASN A 176 -4.12 -29.45 -29.17
N ASP A 177 -4.03 -30.55 -28.42
CA ASP A 177 -3.15 -31.68 -28.77
C ASP A 177 -3.70 -32.56 -29.91
N ARG A 178 -4.98 -32.47 -30.24
CA ARG A 178 -5.60 -33.25 -31.35
C ARG A 178 -5.45 -32.58 -32.71
N GLY A 179 -4.93 -31.36 -32.79
CA GLY A 179 -4.69 -30.62 -34.04
C GLY A 179 -3.28 -30.75 -34.61
N LYS A 180 -2.42 -31.60 -34.03
CA LYS A 180 -1.02 -31.83 -34.45
C LYS A 180 -0.74 -33.22 -35.04
N SER A 181 -1.77 -33.92 -35.52
CA SER A 181 -1.60 -35.17 -36.30
C SER A 181 -1.83 -34.96 -37.78
#